data_AF-A0A3N0ZP42-F1
#
_entry.id   AF-A0A3N0ZP42-F1
#
_cell.length_a   1.000
_cell.length_b   1.000
_cell.length_c   1.000
_cell.angle_alpha   90.00
_cell.angle_beta   90.00
_cell.angle_gamma   90.00
#
_symmetry.space_group_name_H-M   'P 1'
#
loop_
_entity.id
_entity.type
_entity.pdbx_description
1 polymer ?
#
loop_
_entity_poly.entity_id
_entity_poly.type
_entity_poly.pdbx_seq_one_letter_code
_entity_poly.pdbx_strand_id
1 'polypeptide(L)'
;MRTQRIITIVLFAIILILFLLHLRKPKSSPVEILKIDTISLVKPVEKVVIRRAKPKIIFRRDTIIQTHPFVVSIDTAVQRDTISLQYRYPENILDLSISSVPDTFKVPKIVYSFDKKKERWWEKPAIFVLGTAFGYLLCKIK
;
A
#
# COMPACT_ATOMS: atom_id res chain seq x y z
N MET A 1 -22.53 68.39 -3.50
CA MET A 1 -22.05 67.34 -4.45
C MET A 1 -20.59 66.91 -4.27
N ARG A 2 -19.63 67.78 -3.88
CA ARG A 2 -18.22 67.37 -3.71
C ARG A 2 -17.99 66.40 -2.52
N THR A 3 -18.66 66.62 -1.40
CA THR A 3 -18.52 65.79 -0.19
C THR A 3 -19.02 64.36 -0.37
N GLN A 4 -20.15 64.16 -1.06
CA GLN A 4 -20.67 62.82 -1.37
C GLN A 4 -19.73 62.01 -2.27
N ARG A 5 -19.10 62.64 -3.26
CA ARG A 5 -18.11 61.97 -4.13
C ARG A 5 -16.87 61.53 -3.36
N ILE A 6 -16.42 62.35 -2.39
CA ILE A 6 -15.28 62.00 -1.53
C ILE A 6 -15.62 60.79 -0.65
N ILE A 7 -16.82 60.78 -0.05
CA ILE A 7 -17.28 59.65 0.79
C ILE A 7 -17.34 58.35 -0.01
N THR A 8 -17.85 58.37 -1.25
CA THR A 8 -17.91 57.17 -2.09
C THR A 8 -16.53 56.65 -2.47
N ILE A 9 -15.55 57.53 -2.72
CA ILE A 9 -14.18 57.13 -3.07
C ILE A 9 -13.50 56.48 -1.86
N VAL A 10 -13.68 57.06 -0.66
CA VAL A 10 -13.12 56.51 0.57
C VAL A 10 -13.72 55.13 0.88
N LEU A 11 -15.04 54.97 0.72
CA LEU A 11 -15.70 53.69 0.94
C LEU A 11 -15.19 52.61 -0.03
N PHE A 12 -15.00 52.97 -1.30
CA PHE A 12 -14.47 52.07 -2.32
C PHE A 12 -13.02 51.65 -2.01
N ALA A 13 -12.18 52.59 -1.56
CA ALA A 13 -10.80 52.31 -1.18
C ALA A 13 -10.73 51.32 0.01
N ILE A 14 -11.62 51.47 1.01
CA ILE A 14 -11.70 50.56 2.16
C ILE A 14 -12.10 49.14 1.72
N ILE A 15 -13.09 49.03 0.82
CA ILE A 15 -13.52 47.73 0.27
C ILE A 15 -12.40 47.07 -0.53
N LEU A 16 -11.68 47.85 -1.35
CA LEU A 16 -10.54 47.35 -2.13
C LEU A 16 -9.40 46.84 -1.23
N ILE A 17 -9.09 47.57 -0.16
CA ILE A 17 -8.08 47.17 0.82
C ILE A 17 -8.50 45.89 1.54
N LEU A 18 -9.75 45.79 1.98
CA LEU A 18 -10.28 44.57 2.62
C LEU A 18 -10.24 43.36 1.66
N PHE A 19 -10.53 43.57 0.38
CA PHE A 19 -10.46 42.54 -0.65
C PHE A 19 -9.01 42.06 -0.88
N LEU A 20 -8.06 42.99 -0.98
CA LEU A 20 -6.63 42.67 -1.09
C LEU A 20 -6.11 41.92 0.13
N LEU A 21 -6.53 42.28 1.34
CA LEU A 21 -6.20 41.57 2.57
C LEU A 21 -6.81 40.15 2.61
N HIS A 22 -7.99 39.95 2.03
CA HIS A 22 -8.61 38.63 1.92
C HIS A 22 -7.85 37.72 0.95
N LEU A 23 -7.41 38.26 -0.20
CA LEU A 23 -6.56 37.54 -1.16
C LEU A 23 -5.19 37.16 -0.59
N ARG A 24 -4.71 37.91 0.41
CA ARG A 24 -3.42 37.65 1.08
C ARG A 24 -3.49 36.54 2.13
N LYS A 25 -4.68 36.00 2.43
CA LYS A 25 -4.76 34.83 3.32
C LYS A 25 -4.03 33.68 2.63
N PRO A 26 -3.00 33.09 3.26
CA PRO A 26 -2.33 31.94 2.68
C PRO A 26 -3.39 30.87 2.45
N LYS A 27 -3.42 30.31 1.23
CA LYS A 27 -4.14 29.05 0.97
C LYS A 27 -3.68 28.11 2.07
N SER A 28 -4.54 27.81 3.03
CA SER A 28 -4.22 26.78 4.00
C SER A 28 -4.10 25.51 3.16
N SER A 29 -2.86 25.07 3.02
CA SER A 29 -2.51 23.77 2.51
C SER A 29 -3.39 22.75 3.24
N PRO A 30 -3.90 21.73 2.53
CA PRO A 30 -4.51 20.61 3.21
C PRO A 30 -3.50 20.14 4.26
N VAL A 31 -3.93 20.11 5.52
CA VAL A 31 -3.11 19.53 6.58
C VAL A 31 -3.05 18.05 6.25
N GLU A 32 -1.88 17.58 5.86
CA GLU A 32 -1.64 16.16 5.62
C GLU A 32 -1.72 15.44 6.97
N ILE A 33 -2.91 14.94 7.32
CA ILE A 33 -3.09 14.11 8.50
C ILE A 33 -2.60 12.71 8.11
N LEU A 34 -1.34 12.40 8.46
CA LEU A 34 -0.75 11.09 8.23
C LEU A 34 -1.40 10.07 9.18
N LYS A 35 -2.30 9.25 8.64
CA LYS A 35 -2.87 8.10 9.37
C LYS A 35 -2.18 6.83 8.90
N ILE A 36 -1.39 6.21 9.79
CA ILE A 36 -0.66 4.97 9.50
C ILE A 36 -1.46 3.80 10.06
N ASP A 37 -2.18 3.09 9.19
CA ASP A 37 -2.83 1.82 9.55
C ASP A 37 -1.93 0.66 9.09
N THR A 38 -1.46 -0.18 10.03
CA THR A 38 -0.62 -1.34 9.72
C THR A 38 -1.50 -2.56 9.43
N ILE A 39 -1.64 -2.92 8.15
CA ILE A 39 -2.30 -4.18 7.76
C ILE A 39 -1.24 -5.28 7.68
N SER A 40 -1.38 -6.35 8.48
CA SER A 40 -0.49 -7.52 8.45
C SER A 40 -1.07 -8.62 7.54
N LEU A 41 -0.40 -8.91 6.42
CA LEU A 41 -0.69 -10.08 5.58
C LEU A 41 0.18 -11.26 6.02
N VAL A 42 -0.45 -12.38 6.38
CA VAL A 42 0.21 -13.65 6.71
C VAL A 42 0.26 -14.50 5.44
N LYS A 43 1.47 -14.79 4.94
CA LYS A 43 1.67 -15.73 3.82
C LYS A 43 2.30 -17.03 4.32
N PRO A 44 1.71 -18.20 4.04
CA PRO A 44 2.37 -19.47 4.31
C PRO A 44 3.52 -19.71 3.31
N VAL A 45 4.63 -20.29 3.78
CA VAL A 45 5.75 -20.71 2.93
C VAL A 45 5.40 -22.04 2.25
N GLU A 46 5.67 -22.15 0.94
CA GLU A 46 5.40 -23.36 0.16
C GLU A 46 6.39 -24.50 0.46
N LYS A 47 5.88 -25.74 0.51
CA LYS A 47 6.67 -26.95 0.77
C LYS A 47 7.57 -27.28 -0.43
N VAL A 48 8.88 -27.38 -0.21
CA VAL A 48 9.84 -27.82 -1.23
C VAL A 48 9.82 -29.34 -1.36
N VAL A 49 9.22 -29.86 -2.43
CA VAL A 49 9.17 -31.32 -2.70
C VAL A 49 10.06 -31.67 -3.89
N ILE A 50 11.17 -32.39 -3.64
CA ILE A 50 11.97 -32.99 -4.71
C ILE A 50 11.33 -34.34 -5.06
N ARG A 51 10.40 -34.32 -6.03
CA ARG A 51 9.69 -35.52 -6.51
C ARG A 51 10.63 -36.35 -7.39
N ARG A 52 11.25 -37.39 -6.82
CA ARG A 52 11.97 -38.50 -7.49
C ARG A 52 13.23 -38.12 -8.26
N ALA A 53 14.39 -38.44 -7.68
CA ALA A 53 15.64 -38.55 -8.41
C ALA A 53 15.94 -40.03 -8.67
N LYS A 54 16.22 -40.41 -9.93
CA LYS A 54 16.75 -41.74 -10.27
C LYS A 54 18.26 -41.63 -10.46
N PRO A 55 19.08 -41.81 -9.41
CA PRO A 55 20.52 -41.74 -9.54
C PRO A 55 21.04 -42.83 -10.50
N LYS A 56 22.02 -42.46 -11.34
CA LYS A 56 22.77 -43.44 -12.14
C LYS A 56 23.73 -44.18 -11.22
N ILE A 57 23.33 -45.37 -10.75
CA ILE A 57 24.18 -46.20 -9.91
C ILE A 57 25.19 -46.94 -10.79
N ILE A 58 26.49 -46.76 -10.51
CA ILE A 58 27.57 -47.51 -11.14
C ILE A 58 27.98 -48.61 -10.17
N PHE A 59 27.63 -49.85 -10.47
CA PHE A 59 28.05 -51.01 -9.68
C PHE A 59 29.47 -51.41 -10.08
N ARG A 60 30.46 -51.18 -9.22
CA ARG A 60 31.80 -51.78 -9.33
C ARG A 60 31.91 -52.86 -8.27
N ARG A 61 31.74 -54.12 -8.66
CA ARG A 61 31.86 -55.29 -7.77
C ARG A 61 32.25 -56.52 -8.57
N ASP A 62 33.16 -57.32 -8.01
CA ASP A 62 33.65 -58.57 -8.62
C ASP A 62 32.72 -59.76 -8.31
N THR A 63 31.67 -59.55 -7.52
CA THR A 63 30.72 -60.60 -7.09
C THR A 63 29.27 -60.14 -7.21
N ILE A 64 28.42 -60.99 -7.79
CA ILE A 64 26.98 -60.74 -7.96
C ILE A 64 26.28 -61.09 -6.64
N ILE A 65 26.11 -60.11 -5.76
CA ILE A 65 25.26 -60.25 -4.58
C ILE A 65 23.82 -59.99 -5.01
N GLN A 66 22.99 -61.05 -5.01
CA GLN A 66 21.54 -60.95 -5.12
C GLN A 66 20.95 -60.56 -3.76
N THR A 67 20.65 -59.27 -3.59
CA THR A 67 19.90 -58.78 -2.44
C THR A 67 18.41 -58.81 -2.75
N HIS A 68 17.60 -59.20 -1.77
CA HIS A 68 16.14 -59.11 -1.90
C HIS A 68 15.71 -57.64 -2.05
N PRO A 69 14.60 -57.34 -2.75
CA PRO A 69 14.02 -56.02 -2.78
C PRO A 69 13.83 -55.46 -1.36
N PHE A 70 14.26 -54.22 -1.15
CA PHE A 70 14.15 -53.58 0.15
C PHE A 70 13.87 -52.07 0.00
N VAL A 71 13.25 -51.52 1.03
CA VAL A 71 12.97 -50.09 1.13
C VAL A 71 13.62 -49.57 2.41
N VAL A 72 14.45 -48.54 2.27
CA VAL A 72 15.00 -47.81 3.42
C VAL A 72 14.26 -46.49 3.53
N SER A 73 13.68 -46.24 4.69
CA SER A 73 12.99 -44.99 5.02
C SER A 73 13.64 -44.35 6.24
N ILE A 74 13.95 -43.07 6.14
CA ILE A 74 14.46 -42.25 7.23
C ILE A 74 13.54 -41.03 7.33
N ASP A 75 12.84 -40.92 8.46
CA ASP A 75 12.05 -39.76 8.81
C ASP A 75 12.69 -39.09 10.01
N THR A 76 13.06 -37.82 9.85
CA THR A 76 13.72 -37.04 10.90
C THR A 76 13.16 -35.63 10.97
N ALA A 77 13.20 -35.04 12.16
CA ALA A 77 12.82 -33.65 12.38
C ALA A 77 14.06 -32.83 12.77
N VAL A 78 14.36 -31.79 12.00
CA VAL A 78 15.52 -30.89 12.21
C VAL A 78 15.02 -29.46 12.29
N GLN A 79 15.23 -28.78 13.42
CA GLN A 79 14.88 -27.36 13.60
C GLN A 79 13.42 -27.01 13.20
N ARG A 80 12.45 -27.86 13.62
CA ARG A 80 11.01 -27.79 13.28
C ARG A 80 10.65 -28.23 11.85
N ASP A 81 11.62 -28.39 10.97
CA ASP A 81 11.38 -28.96 9.65
C ASP A 81 11.35 -30.48 9.70
N THR A 82 10.53 -31.08 8.85
CA THR A 82 10.41 -32.54 8.73
C THR A 82 11.06 -33.00 7.43
N ILE A 83 12.04 -33.88 7.52
CA ILE A 83 12.75 -34.47 6.38
C ILE A 83 12.36 -35.95 6.30
N SER A 84 11.86 -36.36 5.14
CA SER A 84 11.56 -37.75 4.81
C SER A 84 12.39 -38.18 3.61
N LEU A 85 13.18 -39.23 3.79
CA LEU A 85 14.05 -39.82 2.75
C LEU A 85 13.68 -41.29 2.57
N GLN A 86 13.32 -41.67 1.35
CA GLN A 86 13.01 -43.05 1.00
C GLN A 86 13.86 -43.51 -0.19
N TYR A 87 14.48 -44.68 -0.03
CA TYR A 87 15.21 -45.36 -1.09
C TYR A 87 14.57 -46.73 -1.37
N ARG A 88 14.31 -47.01 -2.64
CA ARG A 88 13.69 -48.27 -3.10
C ARG A 88 14.66 -49.04 -4.00
N TYR A 89 14.99 -50.26 -3.59
CA TYR A 89 15.75 -51.24 -4.37
C TYR A 89 14.82 -52.35 -4.86
N PRO A 90 14.93 -52.84 -6.12
CA PRO A 90 16.01 -52.61 -7.09
C PRO A 90 15.82 -51.41 -8.04
N GLU A 91 14.71 -50.68 -7.95
CA GLU A 91 14.38 -49.60 -8.90
C GLU A 91 15.35 -48.42 -8.83
N ASN A 92 16.12 -48.33 -7.74
CA ASN A 92 17.08 -47.27 -7.44
C ASN A 92 16.40 -45.90 -7.45
N ILE A 93 15.21 -45.82 -6.84
CA ILE A 93 14.44 -44.59 -6.71
C ILE A 93 14.80 -43.95 -5.37
N LEU A 94 15.20 -42.68 -5.41
CA LEU A 94 15.42 -41.85 -4.24
C LEU A 94 14.35 -40.75 -4.19
N ASP A 95 13.55 -40.80 -3.13
CA ASP A 95 12.49 -39.85 -2.81
C ASP A 95 12.93 -39.01 -1.61
N LEU A 96 13.00 -37.69 -1.78
CA LEU A 96 13.33 -36.75 -0.71
C LEU A 96 12.21 -35.72 -0.57
N SER A 97 11.57 -35.68 0.59
CA SER A 97 10.57 -34.68 0.94
C SER A 97 11.05 -33.87 2.13
N ILE A 98 11.13 -32.55 1.95
CA ILE A 98 11.41 -31.60 3.02
C ILE A 98 10.13 -30.81 3.25
N SER A 99 9.66 -30.79 4.48
CA SER A 99 8.48 -30.04 4.91
C SER A 99 8.91 -29.04 5.94
N SER A 100 9.04 -27.78 5.54
CA SER A 100 9.35 -26.71 6.49
C SER A 100 8.09 -26.22 7.17
N VAL A 101 8.20 -25.84 8.44
CA VAL A 101 7.11 -25.15 9.14
C VAL A 101 6.90 -23.79 8.47
N PRO A 102 5.64 -23.41 8.14
CA PRO A 102 5.39 -22.15 7.48
C PRO A 102 5.76 -20.99 8.43
N ASP A 103 6.88 -20.34 8.15
CA ASP A 103 7.23 -19.09 8.82
C ASP A 103 6.27 -17.99 8.34
N THR A 104 5.52 -17.44 9.30
CA THR A 104 4.62 -16.32 9.02
C THR A 104 5.45 -15.05 8.84
N PHE A 105 5.74 -14.68 7.60
CA PHE A 105 6.36 -13.39 7.32
C PHE A 105 5.27 -12.30 7.28
N LYS A 106 5.38 -11.32 8.18
CA LYS A 106 4.50 -10.14 8.20
C LYS A 106 4.97 -9.15 7.14
N VAL A 107 4.15 -8.94 6.10
CA VAL A 107 4.40 -7.88 5.11
C VAL A 107 3.63 -6.62 5.52
N PRO A 108 4.31 -5.51 5.90
CA PRO A 108 3.63 -4.25 6.20
C PRO A 108 3.09 -3.62 4.91
N LYS A 109 1.80 -3.27 4.89
CA LYS A 109 1.18 -2.49 3.82
C LYS A 109 0.85 -1.09 4.32
N ILE A 110 1.45 -0.06 3.72
CA ILE A 110 1.17 1.34 4.03
C ILE A 110 -0.01 1.80 3.14
N VAL A 111 -1.08 2.30 3.76
CA VAL A 111 -2.26 2.83 3.06
C VAL A 111 -2.33 4.35 3.29
N TYR A 112 -2.37 5.12 2.20
CA TYR A 112 -2.46 6.58 2.26
C TYR A 112 -3.92 7.02 2.06
N SER A 113 -4.49 7.76 3.01
CA SER A 113 -5.82 8.37 2.89
C SER A 113 -5.70 9.90 2.86
N PHE A 114 -6.15 10.54 1.78
CA PHE A 114 -6.17 11.99 1.66
C PHE A 114 -7.51 12.55 2.13
N ASP A 115 -7.55 13.21 3.28
CA ASP A 115 -8.73 13.95 3.71
C ASP A 115 -8.82 15.30 2.99
N LYS A 116 -9.86 15.45 2.15
CA LYS A 116 -10.15 16.74 1.52
C LYS A 116 -10.66 17.72 2.56
N LYS A 117 -9.96 18.85 2.71
CA LYS A 117 -10.39 19.95 3.57
C LYS A 117 -11.81 20.38 3.20
N LYS A 118 -12.72 20.33 4.17
CA LYS A 118 -14.15 20.64 4.02
C LYS A 118 -14.33 22.05 3.46
N GLU A 119 -14.79 22.15 2.21
CA GLU A 119 -15.18 23.43 1.61
C GLU A 119 -16.33 24.04 2.44
N ARG A 120 -16.21 25.35 2.70
CA ARG A 120 -17.21 26.11 3.44
C ARG A 120 -18.38 26.43 2.50
N TRP A 121 -19.54 25.81 2.73
CA TRP A 121 -20.72 25.88 1.85
C TRP A 121 -21.22 27.30 1.54
N TRP A 122 -20.98 28.26 2.45
CA TRP A 122 -21.37 29.66 2.32
C TRP A 122 -20.43 30.52 1.45
N GLU A 123 -19.24 30.05 1.08
CA GLU A 123 -18.29 30.86 0.31
C GLU A 123 -18.79 31.16 -1.11
N LYS A 124 -19.36 30.16 -1.79
CA LYS A 124 -19.90 30.29 -3.15
C LYS A 124 -21.08 31.27 -3.25
N PRO A 125 -22.13 31.17 -2.41
CA PRO A 125 -23.23 32.14 -2.45
C PRO A 125 -22.81 33.55 -2.02
N ALA A 126 -21.89 33.70 -1.07
CA ALA A 126 -21.40 35.02 -0.66
C ALA A 126 -20.69 35.76 -1.81
N ILE A 127 -19.82 35.06 -2.56
CA ILE A 127 -19.14 35.61 -3.74
C ILE A 127 -20.15 36.02 -4.81
N PHE A 128 -21.17 35.19 -5.05
CA PHE A 128 -22.22 35.48 -6.03
C PHE A 128 -23.01 36.75 -5.72
N VAL A 129 -23.44 36.91 -4.46
CA VAL A 129 -24.19 38.10 -3.99
C VAL A 129 -23.32 39.36 -4.06
N LEU A 130 -22.05 39.27 -3.65
CA LEU A 130 -21.10 40.38 -3.77
C LEU A 130 -20.89 40.80 -5.23
N GLY A 131 -20.69 39.85 -6.13
CA GLY A 131 -20.49 40.13 -7.56
C GLY A 131 -21.71 40.78 -8.21
N THR A 132 -22.92 40.31 -7.91
CA THR A 132 -24.16 40.89 -8.44
C THR A 132 -24.43 42.28 -7.90
N ALA A 133 -24.22 42.52 -6.59
CA ALA A 133 -24.33 43.86 -6.01
C ALA A 133 -23.35 44.85 -6.63
N PHE A 134 -22.11 44.41 -6.88
CA PHE A 134 -21.09 45.24 -7.53
C PHE A 134 -21.44 45.56 -8.98
N GLY A 135 -21.90 44.55 -9.74
CA GLY A 135 -22.35 44.73 -11.12
C GLY A 135 -23.52 45.71 -11.22
N TYR A 136 -24.50 45.61 -10.30
CA TYR A 136 -25.63 46.54 -10.25
C TYR A 136 -25.19 47.98 -9.95
N LEU A 137 -24.26 48.17 -9.01
CA LEU A 137 -23.71 49.49 -8.70
C LEU A 137 -22.97 50.11 -9.90
N LEU A 138 -22.18 49.32 -10.62
CA LEU A 138 -21.50 49.79 -11.83
C LEU A 138 -22.47 50.19 -12.94
N CYS A 139 -23.55 49.41 -13.15
CA CYS A 139 -24.60 49.76 -14.10
C CYS A 139 -25.35 51.04 -13.75
N LYS A 140 -25.45 51.38 -12.46
CA LYS A 140 -26.15 52.58 -11.98
C LYS A 140 -25.28 53.85 -12.00
N ILE A 141 -23.96 53.70 -12.00
CA ILE A 141 -23.00 54.81 -12.05
C ILE A 141 -22.77 55.27 -13.51
N LYS A 142 -23.02 54.40 -14.49
CA LYS A 142 -23.07 54.74 -15.91
C LYS A 142 -24.43 55.35 -16.26
#